data_AF-A0A6J3DUR4-F1
#
_entry.id   AF-A0A6J3DUR4-F1
#
_cell.length_a   1.000
_cell.length_b   1.000
_cell.length_c   1.000
_cell.angle_alpha   90.00
_cell.angle_beta   90.00
_cell.angle_gamma   90.00
#
_symmetry.space_group_name_H-M   'P 1'
#
loop_
_entity.id
_entity.type
_entity.pdbx_description
1 polymer ?
#
loop_
_entity_poly.entity_id
_entity_poly.type
_entity_poly.pdbx_seq_one_letter_code
_entity_poly.pdbx_strand_id
1 'polypeptide(L)'
;MSKRGFDELPARQMSSRDPAPSPRAGSSANQPLLSLLGFNPTIDLLISKTGVSGTGLLGAGQGKVDIPEIGQANFGIMNVNPNEFGTSLESTVRSQEEQDNAILNMYMERKSLVLQFLQSNLSPQLLEHHLNKVELLKKCYYYIEVMPSRIILRDQNHVLISTDVFQVIDPWRLQRMKKVARTQTEIQLVLLTDLLEQLQRGREELVCYIETSDVMTFLSKWDLVMQKLSDLSELMNKVLSLQVPGKLHAKHRLVSHADIKGTRIPNIKLFLTTKMPVVFDRKESVAYKNWALLKWFTENQESPLEQYELHFRLLKHGTQTELGQRGIVAISSNTCIVCDLLPDRSYEFTVRRAETYTLVYETWHDTITLTTVSTAEDSSTCDPELADRKGLLIFST
;
A
#
# COMPACT_ATOMS: atom_id res chain seq x y z
N MET A 1 -62.73 -2.97 22.98
CA MET A 1 -63.64 -1.94 22.42
C MET A 1 -63.23 -0.59 22.99
N SER A 2 -62.68 0.31 22.17
CA SER A 2 -63.09 1.71 22.07
C SER A 2 -62.15 2.45 21.11
N LYS A 3 -62.73 2.92 20.01
CA LYS A 3 -62.14 3.83 19.01
C LYS A 3 -62.43 5.27 19.43
N ARG A 4 -61.52 6.19 19.08
CA ARG A 4 -61.70 7.60 18.66
C ARG A 4 -60.29 8.23 18.68
N GLY A 5 -59.79 9.00 17.72
CA GLY A 5 -60.37 9.66 16.55
C GLY A 5 -59.57 10.95 16.32
N PHE A 6 -58.91 11.04 15.15
CA PHE A 6 -58.73 12.21 14.27
C PHE A 6 -58.32 13.59 14.82
N ASP A 7 -57.30 14.19 14.18
CA ASP A 7 -57.25 15.55 13.60
C ASP A 7 -55.85 15.70 12.93
N GLU A 8 -55.73 15.63 11.60
CA GLU A 8 -55.85 16.69 10.58
C GLU A 8 -54.83 17.85 10.65
N LEU A 9 -54.20 18.07 9.49
CA LEU A 9 -53.08 18.96 9.15
C LEU A 9 -53.44 20.45 9.23
N PRO A 10 -52.47 21.36 8.99
CA PRO A 10 -52.47 21.95 7.66
C PRO A 10 -51.08 22.17 7.02
N ALA A 11 -51.11 22.14 5.69
CA ALA A 11 -50.04 22.54 4.79
C ALA A 11 -50.06 24.06 4.49
N ARG A 12 -48.89 24.64 4.21
CA ARG A 12 -48.65 25.86 3.39
C ARG A 12 -47.27 25.71 2.73
N GLN A 13 -47.20 25.44 1.42
CA GLN A 13 -47.07 26.40 0.28
C GLN A 13 -45.85 27.34 0.41
N MET A 14 -44.77 27.08 -0.36
CA MET A 14 -44.44 27.63 -1.71
C MET A 14 -43.69 28.97 -1.66
N SER A 15 -42.44 29.01 -2.16
CA SER A 15 -41.90 30.15 -2.93
C SER A 15 -40.56 29.84 -3.65
N SER A 16 -40.51 30.23 -4.94
CA SER A 16 -39.38 30.57 -5.84
C SER A 16 -38.19 29.60 -5.96
N ARG A 17 -37.99 28.86 -7.07
CA ARG A 17 -37.56 29.27 -8.45
C ARG A 17 -36.40 30.27 -8.48
N ASP A 18 -35.21 29.80 -8.87
CA ASP A 18 -34.36 30.28 -10.00
C ASP A 18 -32.94 29.62 -9.93
N PRO A 19 -32.08 29.66 -10.97
CA PRO A 19 -32.04 28.63 -12.01
C PRO A 19 -30.66 27.93 -12.11
N ALA A 20 -30.61 26.86 -12.91
CA ALA A 20 -29.39 26.19 -13.33
C ALA A 20 -28.50 27.10 -14.22
N PRO A 21 -27.15 27.04 -14.10
CA PRO A 21 -26.27 27.63 -15.08
C PRO A 21 -25.99 26.64 -16.22
N SER A 22 -26.35 27.02 -17.45
CA SER A 22 -25.84 26.40 -18.68
C SER A 22 -24.41 26.86 -18.99
N PRO A 23 -23.63 26.08 -19.77
CA PRO A 23 -22.18 26.18 -19.83
C PRO A 23 -21.74 27.30 -20.77
N ARG A 24 -20.73 28.08 -20.34
CA ARG A 24 -19.97 28.94 -21.25
C ARG A 24 -18.87 28.12 -21.90
N ALA A 25 -18.98 27.95 -23.22
CA ALA A 25 -17.86 27.69 -24.09
C ALA A 25 -16.87 28.87 -24.01
N GLY A 26 -15.60 28.54 -23.78
CA GLY A 26 -14.48 29.47 -23.73
C GLY A 26 -13.19 28.66 -23.88
N SER A 27 -12.85 28.37 -25.13
CA SER A 27 -11.55 27.81 -25.53
C SER A 27 -10.51 28.92 -25.55
N SER A 28 -9.42 28.75 -24.81
CA SER A 28 -8.06 29.26 -25.07
C SER A 28 -7.16 28.72 -23.94
N ALA A 29 -6.61 27.51 -24.12
CA ALA A 29 -5.28 27.23 -24.70
C ALA A 29 -4.15 27.33 -23.65
N ASN A 30 -3.46 26.19 -23.49
CA ASN A 30 -2.26 25.93 -22.67
C ASN A 30 -2.43 25.79 -21.15
N GLN A 31 -3.14 24.73 -20.74
CA GLN A 31 -2.77 23.98 -19.53
C GLN A 31 -2.24 22.60 -19.94
N PRO A 32 -1.17 22.07 -19.32
CA PRO A 32 -0.64 20.76 -19.66
C PRO A 32 -1.68 19.68 -19.33
N LEU A 33 -2.13 18.92 -20.35
CA LEU A 33 -3.18 17.88 -20.26
C LEU A 33 -2.96 16.83 -19.16
N LEU A 34 -1.75 16.70 -18.61
CA LEU A 34 -1.45 15.86 -17.45
C LEU A 34 -2.10 16.35 -16.15
N SER A 35 -2.40 17.65 -16.02
CA SER A 35 -3.11 18.19 -14.85
C SER A 35 -4.58 17.75 -14.80
N LEU A 36 -5.20 17.48 -15.96
CA LEU A 36 -6.57 16.97 -16.07
C LEU A 36 -6.70 15.50 -15.65
N LEU A 37 -5.61 14.75 -15.68
CA LEU A 37 -5.55 13.38 -15.16
C LEU A 37 -5.28 13.32 -13.65
N GLY A 38 -5.15 14.46 -12.97
CA GLY A 38 -5.09 14.56 -11.50
C GLY A 38 -3.75 14.19 -10.86
N PHE A 39 -2.66 14.08 -11.62
CA PHE A 39 -1.36 13.67 -11.08
C PHE A 39 -0.38 14.84 -10.92
N ASN A 40 0.10 15.03 -9.68
CA ASN A 40 1.22 15.91 -9.34
C ASN A 40 2.44 15.06 -8.97
N PRO A 41 3.47 14.94 -9.83
CA PRO A 41 4.57 13.99 -9.66
C PRO A 41 5.56 14.35 -8.53
N THR A 42 5.33 15.43 -7.78
CA THR A 42 6.26 15.93 -6.76
C THR A 42 5.88 15.55 -5.32
N ILE A 43 4.74 14.88 -5.08
CA ILE A 43 4.28 14.57 -3.71
C ILE A 43 4.69 13.17 -3.21
N ASP A 44 5.03 12.22 -4.08
CA ASP A 44 5.28 10.83 -3.66
C ASP A 44 6.73 10.47 -3.28
N LEU A 45 7.64 11.45 -3.26
CA LEU A 45 9.02 11.23 -2.78
C LEU A 45 9.24 11.66 -1.30
N LEU A 46 8.20 12.10 -0.57
CA LEU A 46 8.35 12.67 0.77
C LEU A 46 7.56 11.99 1.91
N ILE A 47 6.88 10.85 1.67
CA ILE A 47 6.17 10.12 2.74
C ILE A 47 7.03 8.94 3.27
N SER A 48 8.33 9.16 3.47
CA SER A 48 9.20 8.24 4.23
C SER A 48 10.09 8.95 5.26
N LYS A 49 9.94 10.26 5.48
CA LYS A 49 10.59 10.97 6.59
C LYS A 49 9.70 12.08 7.11
N THR A 50 9.08 11.82 8.27
CA THR A 50 9.06 12.69 9.47
C THR A 50 7.80 12.42 10.29
N GLY A 51 8.01 11.82 11.47
CA GLY A 51 7.13 12.04 12.60
C GLY A 51 7.94 12.78 13.66
N VAL A 52 7.73 14.09 13.82
CA VAL A 52 7.92 14.83 15.08
C VAL A 52 6.97 16.04 15.09
N SER A 53 6.31 16.21 16.22
CA SER A 53 5.38 17.27 16.64
C SER A 53 6.00 18.67 16.73
N GLY A 54 5.20 19.74 16.49
CA GLY A 54 5.51 21.08 17.01
C GLY A 54 4.92 22.30 16.27
N THR A 55 3.71 22.71 16.66
CA THR A 55 3.20 24.10 16.83
C THR A 55 3.80 25.31 16.08
N GLY A 56 2.93 26.06 15.38
CA GLY A 56 2.83 27.54 15.49
C GLY A 56 3.37 28.37 14.31
N LEU A 57 2.47 28.91 13.47
CA LEU A 57 2.76 29.93 12.44
C LEU A 57 1.69 31.04 12.49
N LEU A 58 2.17 32.29 12.61
CA LEU A 58 1.55 33.58 12.29
C LEU A 58 2.72 34.44 11.79
N GLY A 59 2.71 35.19 10.69
CA GLY A 59 1.73 35.44 9.63
C GLY A 59 2.23 36.61 8.75
N ALA A 60 1.72 36.63 7.51
CA ALA A 60 1.52 37.76 6.58
C ALA A 60 2.69 38.63 6.04
N GLY A 61 2.63 38.86 4.72
CA GLY A 61 3.27 39.97 4.02
C GLY A 61 2.98 39.95 2.51
N GLN A 62 2.10 40.84 2.04
CA GLN A 62 1.62 41.02 0.66
C GLN A 62 2.68 41.60 -0.29
N GLY A 63 2.58 41.27 -1.59
CA GLY A 63 3.31 41.95 -2.68
C GLY A 63 2.48 41.98 -3.96
N LYS A 64 2.06 43.19 -4.33
CA LYS A 64 1.26 43.60 -5.49
C LYS A 64 2.20 43.95 -6.66
N VAL A 65 1.90 43.55 -7.90
CA VAL A 65 2.61 44.04 -9.10
C VAL A 65 1.60 44.35 -10.21
N ASP A 66 1.73 45.56 -10.76
CA ASP A 66 0.87 46.20 -11.75
C ASP A 66 1.20 45.78 -13.20
N ILE A 67 0.21 45.92 -14.08
CA ILE A 67 0.26 45.70 -15.55
C ILE A 67 0.41 47.05 -16.27
N PRO A 68 1.18 47.16 -17.37
CA PRO A 68 1.05 48.29 -18.29
C PRO A 68 0.33 47.94 -19.61
N GLU A 69 -0.35 48.97 -20.12
CA GLU A 69 -1.22 49.05 -21.30
C GLU A 69 -0.52 48.78 -22.63
N ILE A 70 -1.28 48.24 -23.60
CA ILE A 70 -0.90 48.08 -25.01
C ILE A 70 -1.51 49.23 -25.83
N GLY A 71 -0.65 50.00 -26.47
CA GLY A 71 -1.01 51.03 -27.44
C GLY A 71 -1.33 50.46 -28.83
N GLN A 72 -2.36 51.02 -29.47
CA GLN A 72 -2.79 50.76 -30.84
C GLN A 72 -1.79 51.32 -31.88
N ALA A 73 -1.68 50.64 -33.01
CA ALA A 73 -1.29 51.24 -34.28
C ALA A 73 -2.10 50.62 -35.44
N ASN A 74 -2.84 51.48 -36.15
CA ASN A 74 -3.53 51.26 -37.42
C ASN A 74 -2.56 51.56 -38.58
N PHE A 75 -2.68 50.87 -39.71
CA PHE A 75 -2.42 51.27 -41.12
C PHE A 75 -2.49 49.97 -41.95
N GLY A 76 -3.08 49.82 -43.13
CA GLY A 76 -3.77 50.67 -44.09
C GLY A 76 -4.14 49.76 -45.27
N ILE A 77 -5.30 50.00 -45.89
CA ILE A 77 -5.86 49.24 -47.01
C ILE A 77 -5.16 49.66 -48.31
N MET A 78 -4.76 48.72 -49.18
CA MET A 78 -4.57 49.00 -50.61
C MET A 78 -4.91 47.81 -51.53
N ASN A 79 -5.90 48.08 -52.37
CA ASN A 79 -6.19 47.66 -53.75
C ASN A 79 -5.82 46.25 -54.27
N VAL A 80 -6.90 45.61 -54.72
CA VAL A 80 -6.99 44.49 -55.65
C VAL A 80 -6.64 44.95 -57.08
N ASN A 81 -5.83 44.16 -57.79
CA ASN A 81 -5.84 44.13 -59.25
C ASN A 81 -5.83 42.66 -59.71
N PRO A 82 -6.73 42.21 -60.62
CA PRO A 82 -6.85 40.82 -60.99
C PRO A 82 -6.31 40.57 -62.39
N ASN A 83 -5.14 39.95 -62.55
CA ASN A 83 -4.86 39.04 -63.66
C ASN A 83 -3.50 38.37 -63.47
N GLU A 84 -3.50 37.04 -63.31
CA GLU A 84 -2.52 36.12 -63.89
C GLU A 84 -2.91 34.69 -63.48
N PHE A 85 -3.66 34.02 -64.34
CA PHE A 85 -3.89 32.58 -64.25
C PHE A 85 -2.57 31.86 -64.55
N GLY A 86 -1.86 31.46 -63.50
CA GLY A 86 -0.57 30.78 -63.65
C GLY A 86 0.03 30.14 -62.40
N THR A 87 -0.76 29.76 -61.38
CA THR A 87 -0.21 29.17 -60.12
C THR A 87 -1.15 28.17 -59.43
N SER A 88 -2.07 27.52 -60.15
CA SER A 88 -3.03 26.58 -59.54
C SER A 88 -2.44 25.22 -59.14
N LEU A 89 -1.25 24.83 -59.64
CA LEU A 89 -0.63 23.57 -59.23
C LEU A 89 0.28 23.71 -58.01
N GLU A 90 1.11 24.75 -57.94
CA GLU A 90 1.99 25.01 -56.78
C GLU A 90 1.23 25.41 -55.52
N SER A 91 0.11 26.14 -55.66
CA SER A 91 -0.75 26.48 -54.51
C SER A 91 -1.44 25.24 -53.92
N THR A 92 -1.85 24.29 -54.77
CA THR A 92 -2.45 23.02 -54.33
C THR A 92 -1.40 22.10 -53.68
N VAL A 93 -0.18 22.04 -54.22
CA VAL A 93 0.93 21.27 -53.65
C VAL A 93 1.39 21.84 -52.30
N ARG A 94 1.51 23.16 -52.16
CA ARG A 94 1.83 23.80 -50.87
C ARG A 94 0.76 23.56 -49.81
N SER A 95 -0.52 23.59 -50.19
CA SER A 95 -1.62 23.32 -49.25
C SER A 95 -1.65 21.87 -48.76
N GLN A 96 -1.24 20.91 -49.60
CA GLN A 96 -1.16 19.50 -49.22
C GLN A 96 0.04 19.25 -48.29
N GLU A 97 1.20 19.84 -48.59
CA GLU A 97 2.39 19.75 -47.71
C GLU A 97 2.13 20.39 -46.33
N GLU A 98 1.42 21.51 -46.27
CA GLU A 98 1.01 22.14 -45.01
C GLU A 98 0.06 21.24 -44.20
N GLN A 99 -0.88 20.55 -44.88
CA GLN A 99 -1.80 19.62 -44.25
C GLN A 99 -1.11 18.36 -43.74
N ASP A 100 -0.17 17.80 -44.51
CA ASP A 100 0.62 16.63 -44.11
C ASP A 100 1.55 16.96 -42.93
N ASN A 101 2.13 18.17 -42.93
CA ASN A 101 2.90 18.69 -41.79
C ASN A 101 2.02 18.86 -40.54
N ALA A 102 0.79 19.34 -40.67
CA ALA A 102 -0.14 19.46 -39.55
C ALA A 102 -0.53 18.09 -38.95
N ILE A 103 -0.77 17.09 -39.80
CA ILE A 103 -1.05 15.71 -39.38
C ILE A 103 0.15 15.12 -38.65
N LEU A 104 1.36 15.30 -39.18
CA LEU A 104 2.59 14.81 -38.56
C LEU A 104 2.86 15.50 -37.20
N ASN A 105 2.65 16.81 -37.10
CA ASN A 105 2.80 17.55 -35.85
C ASN A 105 1.82 17.06 -34.79
N MET A 106 0.53 16.89 -35.15
CA MET A 106 -0.48 16.36 -34.24
C MET A 106 -0.15 14.92 -33.79
N TYR A 107 0.37 14.09 -34.68
CA TYR A 107 0.86 12.75 -34.34
C TYR A 107 2.02 12.80 -33.35
N MET A 108 3.03 13.63 -33.60
CA MET A 108 4.19 13.75 -32.72
C MET A 108 3.80 14.27 -31.33
N GLU A 109 2.92 15.26 -31.25
CA GLU A 109 2.41 15.78 -29.97
C GLU A 109 1.69 14.69 -29.18
N ARG A 110 0.72 14.01 -29.81
CA ARG A 110 -0.06 12.94 -29.17
C ARG A 110 0.80 11.75 -28.78
N LYS A 111 1.74 11.36 -29.64
CA LYS A 111 2.73 10.30 -29.33
C LYS A 111 3.60 10.69 -28.15
N SER A 112 4.05 11.94 -28.08
CA SER A 112 4.81 12.47 -26.95
C SER A 112 4.03 12.36 -25.64
N LEU A 113 2.72 12.67 -25.64
CA LEU A 113 1.87 12.52 -24.45
C LEU A 113 1.83 11.07 -23.95
N VAL A 114 1.66 10.10 -24.85
CA VAL A 114 1.63 8.68 -24.47
C VAL A 114 3.00 8.23 -23.95
N LEU A 115 4.09 8.62 -24.62
CA LEU A 115 5.44 8.30 -24.18
C LEU A 115 5.76 8.91 -22.81
N GLN A 116 5.34 10.16 -22.58
CA GLN A 116 5.50 10.82 -21.29
C GLN A 116 4.78 10.04 -20.19
N PHE A 117 3.51 9.66 -20.41
CA PHE A 117 2.75 8.85 -19.47
C PHE A 117 3.43 7.49 -19.18
N LEU A 118 3.94 6.81 -20.20
CA LEU A 118 4.67 5.54 -20.04
C LEU A 118 5.99 5.70 -19.28
N GLN A 119 6.64 6.85 -19.38
CA GLN A 119 7.92 7.14 -18.71
C GLN A 119 7.72 7.62 -17.27
N SER A 120 6.65 8.34 -16.96
CA SER A 120 6.36 8.85 -15.62
C SER A 120 5.42 7.94 -14.83
N ASN A 121 4.21 7.75 -15.33
CA ASN A 121 3.10 7.14 -14.58
C ASN A 121 3.07 5.62 -14.66
N LEU A 122 3.65 5.03 -15.72
CA LEU A 122 3.80 3.58 -15.90
C LEU A 122 5.26 3.20 -16.19
N SER A 123 6.19 3.88 -15.53
CA SER A 123 7.60 3.56 -15.69
C SER A 123 7.86 2.13 -15.22
N PRO A 124 8.75 1.36 -15.90
CA PRO A 124 9.08 0.00 -15.48
C PRO A 124 9.55 -0.06 -14.01
N GLN A 125 10.32 0.94 -13.59
CA GLN A 125 10.84 1.05 -12.22
C GLN A 125 9.71 1.27 -11.20
N LEU A 126 8.69 2.07 -11.55
CA LEU A 126 7.54 2.30 -10.69
C LEU A 126 6.69 1.03 -10.54
N LEU A 127 6.46 0.31 -11.65
CA LEU A 127 5.73 -0.96 -11.62
C LEU A 127 6.51 -2.02 -10.82
N GLU A 128 7.82 -2.13 -11.03
CA GLU A 128 8.70 -3.02 -10.25
C GLU A 128 8.67 -2.66 -8.76
N HIS A 129 8.72 -1.37 -8.41
CA HIS A 129 8.58 -0.92 -7.03
C HIS A 129 7.27 -1.40 -6.40
N HIS A 130 6.13 -1.26 -7.10
CA HIS A 130 4.85 -1.71 -6.57
C HIS A 130 4.72 -3.24 -6.53
N LEU A 131 5.30 -3.97 -7.49
CA LEU A 131 5.38 -5.44 -7.45
C LEU A 131 6.17 -5.90 -6.21
N ASN A 132 7.35 -5.32 -5.98
CA ASN A 132 8.17 -5.60 -4.81
C ASN A 132 7.42 -5.29 -3.51
N LYS A 133 6.65 -4.18 -3.48
CA LYS A 133 5.82 -3.83 -2.34
C LYS A 133 4.69 -4.83 -2.10
N VAL A 134 4.04 -5.35 -3.14
CA VAL A 134 3.01 -6.40 -3.00
C VAL A 134 3.63 -7.71 -2.53
N GLU A 135 4.79 -8.09 -3.05
CA GLU A 135 5.53 -9.25 -2.57
C GLU A 135 5.94 -9.10 -1.10
N LEU A 136 6.30 -7.90 -0.66
CA LEU A 136 6.52 -7.61 0.75
C LEU A 136 5.23 -7.77 1.56
N LEU A 137 4.11 -7.20 1.10
CA LEU A 137 2.81 -7.29 1.77
C LEU A 137 2.33 -8.75 1.92
N LYS A 138 2.60 -9.62 0.95
CA LYS A 138 2.31 -11.07 1.05
C LYS A 138 3.11 -11.76 2.15
N LYS A 139 4.28 -11.22 2.51
CA LYS A 139 5.16 -11.73 3.57
C LYS A 139 4.90 -11.10 4.94
N CYS A 140 4.13 -10.01 4.98
CA CYS A 140 3.80 -9.35 6.23
C CYS A 140 2.83 -10.15 7.11
N TYR A 141 2.80 -9.79 8.38
CA TYR A 141 1.87 -10.32 9.38
C TYR A 141 0.75 -9.32 9.61
N TYR A 142 -0.49 -9.79 9.71
CA TYR A 142 -1.64 -8.92 9.88
C TYR A 142 -2.35 -9.19 11.20
N TYR A 143 -2.67 -8.11 11.92
CA TYR A 143 -3.28 -8.16 13.24
C TYR A 143 -4.57 -7.35 13.29
N ILE A 144 -5.48 -7.74 14.19
CA ILE A 144 -6.59 -6.87 14.59
C ILE A 144 -6.12 -5.98 15.72
N GLU A 145 -6.16 -4.68 15.48
CA GLU A 145 -6.06 -3.68 16.53
C GLU A 145 -7.47 -3.30 17.01
N VAL A 146 -7.65 -3.30 18.33
CA VAL A 146 -8.92 -2.98 19.00
C VAL A 146 -8.80 -1.63 19.70
N MET A 147 -9.70 -0.71 19.36
CA MET A 147 -9.70 0.65 19.90
C MET A 147 -11.07 1.02 20.49
N PRO A 148 -11.12 1.59 21.71
CA PRO A 148 -10.01 1.84 22.63
C PRO A 148 -9.46 0.55 23.27
N SER A 149 -8.18 0.55 23.67
CA SER A 149 -7.54 -0.59 24.35
C SER A 149 -8.06 -0.80 25.77
N ARG A 150 -8.48 0.28 26.43
CA ARG A 150 -9.12 0.25 27.75
C ARG A 150 -10.44 1.00 27.71
N ILE A 151 -11.40 0.49 28.47
CA ILE A 151 -12.74 1.06 28.63
C ILE A 151 -13.01 1.30 30.11
N ILE A 152 -13.77 2.35 30.41
CA ILE A 152 -14.18 2.67 31.78
C ILE A 152 -15.58 2.09 31.99
N LEU A 153 -15.71 1.20 32.96
CA LEU A 153 -16.97 0.53 33.29
C LEU A 153 -17.34 0.81 34.75
N ARG A 154 -18.64 0.82 35.05
CA ARG A 154 -19.08 0.78 36.45
C ARG A 154 -19.08 -0.66 36.94
N ASP A 155 -18.49 -0.89 38.10
CA ASP A 155 -18.57 -2.17 38.78
C ASP A 155 -19.91 -2.33 39.53
N GLN A 156 -20.06 -3.45 40.24
CA GLN A 156 -21.24 -3.77 41.05
C GLN A 156 -21.46 -2.80 42.22
N ASN A 157 -20.42 -2.08 42.65
CA ASN A 157 -20.43 -1.08 43.71
C ASN A 157 -20.55 0.36 43.18
N HIS A 158 -20.83 0.53 41.88
CA HIS A 158 -20.91 1.82 41.18
C HIS A 158 -19.59 2.60 41.04
N VAL A 159 -18.44 1.96 41.28
CA VAL A 159 -17.10 2.53 41.09
C VAL A 159 -16.68 2.41 39.62
N LEU A 160 -16.02 3.44 39.09
CA LEU A 160 -15.48 3.44 37.73
C LEU A 160 -14.14 2.69 37.68
N ILE A 161 -14.12 1.53 37.01
CA ILE A 161 -12.93 0.70 36.81
C ILE A 161 -12.46 0.83 35.37
N SER A 162 -11.15 1.03 35.18
CA SER A 162 -10.51 0.91 33.87
C SER A 162 -10.24 -0.56 33.58
N THR A 163 -10.96 -1.11 32.61
CA THR A 163 -10.91 -2.52 32.21
C THR A 163 -10.31 -2.64 30.81
N ASP A 164 -9.49 -3.66 30.60
CA ASP A 164 -8.99 -4.00 29.27
C ASP A 164 -10.15 -4.39 28.35
N VAL A 165 -10.18 -3.87 27.13
CA VAL A 165 -11.26 -4.10 26.17
C VAL A 165 -11.44 -5.60 25.85
N PHE A 166 -10.38 -6.39 25.89
CA PHE A 166 -10.43 -7.83 25.62
C PHE A 166 -11.14 -8.63 26.71
N GLN A 167 -11.26 -8.09 27.92
CA GLN A 167 -12.06 -8.74 28.98
C GLN A 167 -13.56 -8.64 28.73
N VAL A 168 -13.99 -7.74 27.84
CA VAL A 168 -15.39 -7.42 27.59
C VAL A 168 -15.84 -7.85 26.20
N ILE A 169 -14.89 -8.05 25.28
CA ILE A 169 -15.17 -8.63 23.97
C ILE A 169 -15.53 -10.10 24.12
N ASP A 170 -16.63 -10.50 23.50
CA ASP A 170 -17.01 -11.90 23.36
C ASP A 170 -15.95 -12.64 22.51
N PRO A 171 -15.28 -13.67 23.06
CA PRO A 171 -14.21 -14.37 22.35
C PRO A 171 -14.67 -15.00 21.02
N TRP A 172 -15.89 -15.53 20.95
CA TRP A 172 -16.42 -16.14 19.73
C TRP A 172 -16.71 -15.10 18.66
N ARG A 173 -17.13 -13.89 19.04
CA ARG A 173 -17.31 -12.76 18.11
C ARG A 173 -15.96 -12.26 17.60
N LEU A 174 -14.95 -12.19 18.45
CA LEU A 174 -13.59 -11.84 18.04
C LEU A 174 -13.03 -12.88 17.05
N GLN A 175 -13.19 -14.18 17.32
CA GLN A 175 -12.75 -15.24 16.40
C GLN A 175 -13.45 -15.16 15.04
N ARG A 176 -14.77 -14.90 15.01
CA ARG A 176 -15.47 -14.64 13.73
C ARG A 176 -14.89 -13.42 13.01
N MET A 177 -14.51 -12.40 13.76
CA MET A 177 -13.89 -11.22 13.18
C MET A 177 -12.49 -11.47 12.65
N LYS A 178 -11.67 -12.30 13.32
CA LYS A 178 -10.40 -12.78 12.79
C LYS A 178 -10.60 -13.43 11.41
N LYS A 179 -11.61 -14.29 11.27
CA LYS A 179 -11.90 -14.94 9.97
C LYS A 179 -12.25 -13.92 8.89
N VAL A 180 -13.09 -12.93 9.18
CA VAL A 180 -13.43 -11.87 8.21
C VAL A 180 -12.22 -11.04 7.85
N ALA A 181 -11.41 -10.64 8.83
CA ALA A 181 -10.19 -9.88 8.61
C ALA A 181 -9.20 -10.67 7.73
N ARG A 182 -9.08 -11.99 7.96
CA ARG A 182 -8.23 -12.88 7.16
C ARG A 182 -8.68 -12.91 5.71
N THR A 183 -9.97 -13.17 5.47
CA THR A 183 -10.54 -13.17 4.12
C THR A 183 -10.39 -11.81 3.45
N GLN A 184 -10.56 -10.71 4.18
CA GLN A 184 -10.34 -9.37 3.65
C GLN A 184 -8.87 -9.15 3.22
N THR A 185 -7.90 -9.57 4.05
CA THR A 185 -6.48 -9.53 3.71
C THR A 185 -6.18 -10.37 2.47
N GLU A 186 -6.68 -11.61 2.41
CA GLU A 186 -6.48 -12.52 1.27
C GLU A 186 -7.03 -11.89 -0.04
N ILE A 187 -8.26 -11.37 0.00
CA ILE A 187 -8.86 -10.68 -1.16
C ILE A 187 -8.04 -9.45 -1.55
N GLN A 188 -7.61 -8.64 -0.58
CA GLN A 188 -6.83 -7.43 -0.83
C GLN A 188 -5.49 -7.76 -1.52
N LEU A 189 -4.78 -8.79 -1.06
CA LEU A 189 -3.50 -9.22 -1.65
C LEU A 189 -3.65 -9.78 -3.07
N VAL A 190 -4.69 -10.59 -3.30
CA VAL A 190 -5.00 -11.11 -4.64
C VAL A 190 -5.37 -9.97 -5.58
N LEU A 191 -6.25 -9.07 -5.14
CA LEU A 191 -6.67 -7.92 -5.93
C LEU A 191 -5.48 -7.01 -6.27
N LEU A 192 -4.61 -6.70 -5.30
CA LEU A 192 -3.40 -5.92 -5.57
C LEU A 192 -2.50 -6.54 -6.63
N THR A 193 -2.35 -7.87 -6.62
CA THR A 193 -1.55 -8.60 -7.60
C THR A 193 -2.19 -8.48 -8.99
N ASP A 194 -3.49 -8.76 -9.11
CA ASP A 194 -4.24 -8.69 -10.37
C ASP A 194 -4.24 -7.26 -10.97
N LEU A 195 -4.43 -6.23 -10.15
CA LEU A 195 -4.39 -4.84 -10.61
C LEU A 195 -3.01 -4.46 -11.17
N LEU A 196 -1.91 -4.95 -10.57
CA LEU A 196 -0.56 -4.70 -11.08
C LEU A 196 -0.28 -5.45 -12.38
N GLU A 197 -0.76 -6.68 -12.52
CA GLU A 197 -0.69 -7.43 -13.78
C GLU A 197 -1.47 -6.72 -14.89
N GLN A 198 -2.65 -6.19 -14.58
CA GLN A 198 -3.43 -5.39 -15.52
C GLN A 198 -2.71 -4.08 -15.93
N LEU A 199 -2.02 -3.41 -15.01
CA LEU A 199 -1.19 -2.23 -15.31
C LEU A 199 -0.03 -2.59 -16.24
N GLN A 200 0.67 -3.69 -15.94
CA GLN A 200 1.79 -4.18 -16.75
C GLN A 200 1.32 -4.53 -18.17
N ARG A 201 0.23 -5.27 -18.30
CA ARG A 201 -0.36 -5.61 -19.60
C ARG A 201 -0.80 -4.37 -20.35
N GLY A 202 -1.47 -3.42 -19.68
CA GLY A 202 -1.89 -2.16 -20.28
C GLY A 202 -0.72 -1.32 -20.78
N ARG A 203 0.40 -1.33 -20.06
CA ARG A 203 1.65 -0.70 -20.49
C ARG A 203 2.19 -1.35 -21.76
N GLU A 204 2.28 -2.68 -21.79
CA GLU A 204 2.76 -3.45 -22.95
C GLU A 204 1.88 -3.21 -24.18
N GLU A 205 0.56 -3.19 -24.00
CA GLU A 205 -0.41 -2.86 -25.05
C GLU A 205 -0.15 -1.46 -25.64
N LEU A 206 0.08 -0.44 -24.79
CA LEU A 206 0.37 0.93 -25.24
C LEU A 206 1.72 1.04 -25.96
N VAL A 207 2.77 0.38 -25.46
CA VAL A 207 4.09 0.36 -26.12
C VAL A 207 3.98 -0.29 -27.49
N CYS A 208 3.39 -1.48 -27.57
CA CYS A 208 3.16 -2.18 -28.82
C CYS A 208 2.35 -1.33 -29.81
N TYR A 209 1.31 -0.65 -29.33
CA TYR A 209 0.50 0.23 -30.16
C TYR A 209 1.31 1.39 -30.76
N ILE A 210 2.18 2.04 -29.98
CA ILE A 210 3.03 3.14 -30.46
C ILE A 210 4.09 2.66 -31.47
N GLU A 211 4.64 1.46 -31.26
CA GLU A 211 5.69 0.91 -32.11
C GLU A 211 5.17 0.37 -33.45
N THR A 212 3.95 -0.17 -33.46
CA THR A 212 3.39 -0.88 -34.62
C THR A 212 2.40 -0.05 -35.44
N SER A 213 1.81 1.00 -34.88
CA SER A 213 0.80 1.80 -35.59
C SER A 213 1.44 2.79 -36.56
N ASP A 214 0.92 2.85 -37.78
CA ASP A 214 1.18 3.97 -38.68
C ASP A 214 0.48 5.25 -38.19
N VAL A 215 0.89 6.40 -38.75
CA VAL A 215 0.43 7.74 -38.35
C VAL A 215 -1.10 7.86 -38.41
N MET A 216 -1.72 7.37 -39.47
CA MET A 216 -3.17 7.53 -39.68
C MET A 216 -3.95 6.61 -38.74
N THR A 217 -3.51 5.37 -38.57
CA THR A 217 -4.10 4.44 -37.60
C THR A 217 -4.02 5.00 -36.19
N PHE A 218 -2.86 5.51 -35.78
CA PHE A 218 -2.67 6.10 -34.45
C PHE A 218 -3.64 7.24 -34.18
N LEU A 219 -3.74 8.19 -35.12
CA LEU A 219 -4.60 9.36 -34.99
C LEU A 219 -6.09 9.01 -35.03
N SER A 220 -6.49 8.05 -35.86
CA SER A 220 -7.90 7.63 -36.00
C SER A 220 -8.48 7.01 -34.73
N LYS A 221 -7.66 6.37 -33.90
CA LYS A 221 -8.07 5.74 -32.64
C LYS A 221 -7.60 6.52 -31.41
N TRP A 222 -7.31 7.80 -31.56
CA TRP A 222 -6.80 8.62 -30.46
C TRP A 222 -7.73 8.64 -29.23
N ASP A 223 -9.04 8.71 -29.43
CA ASP A 223 -10.01 8.70 -28.32
C ASP A 223 -9.94 7.40 -27.52
N LEU A 224 -9.69 6.27 -28.18
CA LEU A 224 -9.49 4.97 -27.52
C LEU A 224 -8.18 4.96 -26.72
N VAL A 225 -7.11 5.57 -27.24
CA VAL A 225 -5.83 5.73 -26.51
C VAL A 225 -6.05 6.58 -25.28
N MET A 226 -6.77 7.71 -25.39
CA MET A 226 -7.08 8.57 -24.25
C MET A 226 -7.92 7.86 -23.19
N GLN A 227 -8.93 7.09 -23.59
CA GLN A 227 -9.71 6.27 -22.67
C GLN A 227 -8.80 5.27 -21.93
N LYS A 228 -7.93 4.57 -22.67
CA LYS A 228 -6.99 3.61 -22.09
C LYS A 228 -6.03 4.25 -21.09
N LEU A 229 -5.52 5.45 -21.38
CA LEU A 229 -4.67 6.21 -20.44
C LEU A 229 -5.44 6.56 -19.15
N SER A 230 -6.70 6.98 -19.29
CA SER A 230 -7.57 7.27 -18.14
C SER A 230 -7.84 6.00 -17.31
N ASP A 231 -8.15 4.88 -17.95
CA ASP A 231 -8.43 3.61 -17.27
C ASP A 231 -7.21 3.13 -16.48
N LEU A 232 -6.01 3.23 -17.07
CA LEU A 232 -4.76 2.84 -16.40
C LEU A 232 -4.40 3.79 -15.25
N SER A 233 -4.71 5.08 -15.40
CA SER A 233 -4.57 6.08 -14.34
C SER A 233 -5.48 5.76 -13.15
N GLU A 234 -6.76 5.45 -13.40
CA GLU A 234 -7.70 5.02 -12.36
C GLU A 234 -7.25 3.71 -11.69
N LEU A 235 -6.73 2.77 -12.48
CA LEU A 235 -6.22 1.50 -12.00
C LEU A 235 -5.02 1.69 -11.05
N MET A 236 -4.09 2.58 -11.39
CA MET A 236 -2.99 2.95 -10.52
C MET A 236 -3.50 3.56 -9.21
N ASN A 237 -4.47 4.47 -9.27
CA ASN A 237 -5.08 5.04 -8.07
C ASN A 237 -5.72 3.96 -7.17
N LYS A 238 -6.36 2.95 -7.75
CA LYS A 238 -6.88 1.79 -6.99
C LYS A 238 -5.76 1.02 -6.31
N VAL A 239 -4.66 0.74 -7.01
CA VAL A 239 -3.47 0.09 -6.42
C VAL A 239 -2.96 0.89 -5.22
N LEU A 240 -2.76 2.20 -5.36
CA LEU A 240 -2.28 3.06 -4.28
C LEU A 240 -3.23 3.04 -3.07
N SER A 241 -4.55 3.12 -3.30
CA SER A 241 -5.55 3.10 -2.24
C SER A 241 -5.61 1.77 -1.46
N LEU A 242 -5.27 0.66 -2.11
CA LEU A 242 -5.33 -0.69 -1.55
C LEU A 242 -4.03 -1.12 -0.87
N GLN A 243 -2.94 -0.35 -0.95
CA GLN A 243 -1.67 -0.70 -0.31
C GLN A 243 -1.70 -0.58 1.22
N VAL A 244 -2.63 0.18 1.79
CA VAL A 244 -2.78 0.34 3.24
C VAL A 244 -3.96 -0.51 3.71
N PRO A 245 -3.75 -1.42 4.68
CA PRO A 245 -4.85 -2.18 5.29
C PRO A 245 -5.90 -1.24 5.88
N GLY A 246 -7.16 -1.52 5.56
CA GLY A 246 -8.27 -0.65 5.91
C GLY A 246 -8.90 -0.92 7.27
N LYS A 247 -9.94 -0.14 7.57
CA LYS A 247 -10.83 -0.33 8.72
C LYS A 247 -11.63 -1.64 8.57
N LEU A 248 -11.77 -2.38 9.67
CA LEU A 248 -12.63 -3.57 9.72
C LEU A 248 -14.04 -3.16 10.16
N HIS A 249 -15.03 -3.52 9.35
CA HIS A 249 -16.44 -3.26 9.65
C HIS A 249 -17.08 -4.45 10.36
N ALA A 250 -17.28 -4.33 11.67
CA ALA A 250 -18.04 -5.30 12.44
C ALA A 250 -19.55 -5.08 12.23
N LYS A 251 -20.23 -6.02 11.56
CA LYS A 251 -21.70 -5.99 11.39
C LYS A 251 -22.45 -6.18 12.71
N HIS A 252 -21.87 -6.93 13.63
CA HIS A 252 -22.43 -7.22 14.95
C HIS A 252 -21.54 -6.63 16.04
N ARG A 253 -22.15 -6.25 17.16
CA ARG A 253 -21.41 -5.74 18.32
C ARG A 253 -20.46 -6.81 18.85
N LEU A 254 -19.24 -6.43 19.20
CA LEU A 254 -18.25 -7.38 19.74
C LEU A 254 -18.51 -7.77 21.19
N VAL A 255 -19.32 -6.98 21.90
CA VAL A 255 -19.65 -7.19 23.31
C VAL A 255 -21.02 -7.85 23.47
N SER A 256 -21.12 -8.81 24.38
CA SER A 256 -22.40 -9.41 24.74
C SER A 256 -23.19 -8.47 25.65
N HIS A 257 -24.50 -8.33 25.38
CA HIS A 257 -25.39 -7.46 26.15
C HIS A 257 -25.63 -7.96 27.59
N ALA A 258 -25.36 -9.25 27.86
CA ALA A 258 -25.57 -9.86 29.17
C ALA A 258 -24.59 -9.36 30.24
N ASP A 259 -23.39 -8.93 29.83
CA ASP A 259 -22.28 -8.64 30.74
C ASP A 259 -22.17 -7.15 31.12
N ILE A 260 -22.93 -6.28 30.45
CA ILE A 260 -22.95 -4.84 30.70
C ILE A 260 -24.30 -4.45 31.33
N LYS A 261 -24.44 -4.67 32.63
CA LYS A 261 -25.62 -4.20 33.39
C LYS A 261 -25.57 -2.67 33.54
N GLY A 262 -26.33 -1.96 32.70
CA GLY A 262 -26.70 -0.55 32.91
C GLY A 262 -25.70 0.51 32.45
N THR A 263 -24.54 0.16 31.89
CA THR A 263 -23.62 1.13 31.26
C THR A 263 -23.77 1.19 29.74
N ARG A 264 -23.52 2.37 29.16
CA ARG A 264 -23.54 2.58 27.71
C ARG A 264 -22.48 1.69 27.07
N ILE A 265 -22.89 0.87 26.10
CA ILE A 265 -21.99 -0.06 25.41
C ILE A 265 -20.83 0.73 24.77
N PRO A 266 -19.57 0.34 25.03
CA PRO A 266 -18.42 1.04 24.51
C PRO A 266 -18.38 0.96 22.98
N ASN A 267 -18.04 2.08 22.34
CA ASN A 267 -17.86 2.13 20.90
C ASN A 267 -16.50 1.56 20.51
N ILE A 268 -16.45 0.23 20.37
CA ILE A 268 -15.23 -0.49 19.98
C ILE A 268 -15.10 -0.48 18.45
N LYS A 269 -13.96 0.00 17.97
CA LYS A 269 -13.55 -0.01 16.56
C LYS A 269 -12.45 -1.03 16.36
N LEU A 270 -12.43 -1.64 15.19
CA LEU A 270 -11.42 -2.60 14.77
C LEU A 270 -10.68 -2.10 13.55
N PHE A 271 -9.36 -2.27 13.57
CA PHE A 271 -8.48 -1.91 12.49
C PHE A 271 -7.62 -3.11 12.13
N LEU A 272 -7.30 -3.23 10.84
CA LEU A 272 -6.30 -4.16 10.37
C LEU A 272 -4.95 -3.44 10.41
N THR A 273 -3.98 -4.01 11.11
CA THR A 273 -2.61 -3.49 11.16
C THR A 273 -1.66 -4.50 10.57
N THR A 274 -0.56 -4.00 10.02
CA THR A 274 0.46 -4.82 9.34
C THR A 274 1.80 -4.65 10.03
N LYS A 275 2.49 -5.76 10.20
CA LYS A 275 3.86 -5.84 10.71
C LYS A 275 4.77 -6.46 9.65
N MET A 276 5.96 -5.90 9.49
CA MET A 276 6.94 -6.30 8.47
C MET A 276 7.43 -7.73 8.69
N PRO A 277 7.78 -8.50 7.64
CA PRO A 277 8.29 -9.86 7.82
C PRO A 277 9.51 -9.89 8.74
N VAL A 278 9.62 -10.98 9.51
CA VAL A 278 10.85 -11.31 10.25
C VAL A 278 11.78 -12.03 9.27
N VAL A 279 13.04 -11.60 9.22
CA VAL A 279 14.04 -12.16 8.31
C VAL A 279 15.35 -12.39 9.06
N PHE A 280 15.95 -13.56 8.86
CA PHE A 280 17.27 -13.85 9.40
C PHE A 280 18.33 -12.91 8.80
N ASP A 281 19.18 -12.39 9.66
CA ASP A 281 20.44 -11.80 9.25
C ASP A 281 21.38 -12.92 8.83
N ARG A 282 21.52 -13.13 7.52
CA ARG A 282 22.35 -14.20 6.95
C ARG A 282 23.84 -13.98 7.18
N LYS A 283 24.26 -12.76 7.51
CA LYS A 283 25.67 -12.42 7.78
C LYS A 283 26.02 -12.63 9.25
N GLU A 284 25.09 -12.29 10.14
CA GLU A 284 25.29 -12.41 11.59
C GLU A 284 24.82 -13.75 12.18
N SER A 285 24.02 -14.52 11.44
CA SER A 285 23.63 -15.88 11.85
C SER A 285 24.71 -16.88 11.45
N VAL A 286 25.35 -17.51 12.45
CA VAL A 286 26.53 -18.36 12.26
C VAL A 286 26.39 -19.64 13.11
N ALA A 287 26.75 -20.78 12.52
CA ALA A 287 26.89 -22.03 13.26
C ALA A 287 28.35 -22.28 13.62
N TYR A 288 28.55 -22.71 14.86
CA TYR A 288 29.82 -23.14 15.42
C TYR A 288 29.82 -24.66 15.55
N LYS A 289 30.76 -25.21 16.30
CA LYS A 289 30.95 -26.66 16.45
C LYS A 289 29.71 -27.37 16.99
N ASN A 290 29.11 -26.86 18.06
CA ASN A 290 27.98 -27.50 18.75
C ASN A 290 26.86 -26.52 19.13
N TRP A 291 26.87 -25.32 18.54
CA TRP A 291 25.88 -24.30 18.80
C TRP A 291 25.74 -23.38 17.60
N ALA A 292 24.64 -22.62 17.54
CA ALA A 292 24.42 -21.60 16.51
C ALA A 292 23.97 -20.29 17.15
N LEU A 293 24.56 -19.19 16.69
CA LEU A 293 24.07 -17.84 16.92
C LEU A 293 23.12 -17.49 15.79
N LEU A 294 21.89 -17.10 16.12
CA LEU A 294 20.88 -16.72 15.16
C LEU A 294 20.45 -15.30 15.46
N LYS A 295 20.45 -14.45 14.44
CA LYS A 295 19.98 -13.07 14.52
C LYS A 295 18.97 -12.82 13.42
N TRP A 296 17.94 -12.05 13.72
CA TRP A 296 16.95 -11.60 12.74
C TRP A 296 16.61 -10.14 12.96
N PHE A 297 15.93 -9.56 11.98
CA PHE A 297 15.46 -8.19 12.05
C PHE A 297 14.10 -8.03 11.38
N THR A 298 13.48 -6.90 11.66
CA THR A 298 12.31 -6.38 10.95
C THR A 298 12.73 -5.03 10.36
N GLU A 299 12.32 -4.74 9.13
CA GLU A 299 12.83 -3.59 8.36
C GLU A 299 12.64 -2.24 9.08
N ASN A 300 11.61 -2.12 9.91
CA ASN A 300 11.25 -0.87 10.61
C ASN A 300 11.56 -0.85 12.12
N GLN A 301 12.32 -1.82 12.64
CA GLN A 301 12.63 -1.92 14.09
C GLN A 301 11.35 -1.76 14.94
N GLU A 302 10.41 -2.69 14.74
CA GLU A 302 9.12 -2.67 15.44
C GLU A 302 9.28 -2.89 16.96
N SER A 303 8.19 -2.67 17.70
CA SER A 303 8.17 -2.55 19.16
C SER A 303 9.03 -3.58 19.93
N PRO A 304 9.68 -3.20 21.03
CA PRO A 304 10.60 -4.07 21.79
C PRO A 304 9.92 -5.21 22.57
N LEU A 305 8.60 -5.40 22.42
CA LEU A 305 7.79 -6.37 23.18
C LEU A 305 7.29 -7.53 22.32
N GLU A 306 7.86 -7.73 21.13
CA GLU A 306 7.44 -8.81 20.23
C GLU A 306 7.99 -10.17 20.68
N GLN A 307 7.14 -11.18 20.57
CA GLN A 307 7.51 -12.57 20.78
C GLN A 307 7.67 -13.27 19.43
N TYR A 308 8.74 -14.02 19.30
CA TYR A 308 9.09 -14.83 18.15
C TYR A 308 9.08 -16.30 18.54
N GLU A 309 8.86 -17.15 17.55
CA GLU A 309 9.00 -18.59 17.67
C GLU A 309 10.12 -19.04 16.74
N LEU A 310 11.16 -19.64 17.31
CA LEU A 310 12.25 -20.26 16.56
C LEU A 310 12.03 -21.77 16.57
N HIS A 311 12.00 -22.34 15.38
CA HIS A 311 12.00 -23.78 15.16
C HIS A 311 13.35 -24.17 14.62
N PHE A 312 13.84 -25.35 15.01
CA PHE A 312 14.99 -25.94 14.36
C PHE A 312 14.82 -27.43 14.19
N ARG A 313 15.44 -27.97 13.16
CA ARG A 313 15.49 -29.42 12.90
C ARG A 313 16.75 -29.79 12.14
N LEU A 314 17.28 -30.96 12.44
CA LEU A 314 18.33 -31.59 11.66
C LEU A 314 17.80 -32.03 10.28
N LEU A 315 18.53 -31.72 9.20
CA LEU A 315 18.07 -32.00 7.83
C LEU A 315 18.30 -33.45 7.38
N LYS A 316 19.42 -34.06 7.77
CA LYS A 316 19.79 -35.42 7.39
C LYS A 316 20.11 -36.23 8.63
N HIS A 317 19.38 -37.32 8.83
CA HIS A 317 19.63 -38.27 9.90
C HIS A 317 20.56 -39.38 9.38
N GLY A 318 21.74 -39.50 9.98
CA GLY A 318 22.66 -40.61 9.77
C GLY A 318 22.47 -41.77 10.76
N THR A 319 21.93 -41.51 11.95
CA THR A 319 21.77 -42.52 13.02
C THR A 319 20.43 -42.39 13.75
N GLN A 320 19.95 -43.43 14.45
CA GLN A 320 18.69 -43.35 15.22
C GLN A 320 18.73 -42.32 16.36
N THR A 321 19.90 -42.05 16.94
CA THR A 321 20.11 -41.06 18.00
C THR A 321 19.82 -39.63 17.51
N GLU A 322 19.84 -39.40 16.20
CA GLU A 322 19.64 -38.09 15.57
C GLU A 322 18.17 -37.71 15.35
N LEU A 323 17.23 -38.63 15.63
CA LEU A 323 15.80 -38.38 15.46
C LEU A 323 15.23 -37.36 16.46
N GLY A 324 15.94 -37.11 17.57
CA GLY A 324 15.57 -36.13 18.59
C GLY A 324 16.01 -34.69 18.31
N GLN A 325 16.79 -34.45 17.27
CA GLN A 325 17.42 -33.14 16.99
C GLN A 325 16.44 -32.15 16.32
N ARG A 326 15.45 -31.71 17.11
CA ARG A 326 14.48 -30.67 16.75
C ARG A 326 14.01 -29.94 18.00
N GLY A 327 13.58 -28.68 17.85
CA GLY A 327 13.04 -27.91 18.95
C GLY A 327 12.23 -26.70 18.52
N ILE A 328 11.49 -26.17 19.48
CA ILE A 328 10.65 -24.96 19.34
C ILE A 328 10.92 -24.07 20.56
N VAL A 329 11.08 -22.77 20.31
CA VAL A 329 11.57 -21.82 21.30
C VAL A 329 10.81 -20.51 21.20
N ALA A 330 10.22 -20.06 22.30
CA ALA A 330 9.64 -18.72 22.38
C ALA A 330 10.71 -17.71 22.82
N ILE A 331 10.91 -16.64 22.05
CA ILE A 331 12.01 -15.68 22.21
C ILE A 331 11.44 -14.26 22.16
N SER A 332 11.82 -13.39 23.10
CA SER A 332 11.41 -11.97 23.11
C SER A 332 12.49 -11.00 22.62
N SER A 333 13.63 -11.53 22.16
CA SER A 333 14.74 -10.80 21.55
C SER A 333 14.82 -11.06 20.05
N ASN A 334 15.63 -10.27 19.35
CA ASN A 334 15.93 -10.48 17.93
C ASN A 334 17.16 -11.38 17.68
N THR A 335 17.63 -12.05 18.73
CA THR A 335 18.81 -12.91 18.74
C THR A 335 18.53 -14.11 19.63
N CYS A 336 18.99 -15.30 19.24
CA CYS A 336 18.92 -16.52 20.05
C CYS A 336 20.18 -17.38 19.83
N ILE A 337 20.56 -18.10 20.88
CA ILE A 337 21.64 -19.09 20.84
C ILE A 337 21.02 -20.47 21.04
N VAL A 338 21.25 -21.36 20.08
CA VAL A 338 20.84 -22.78 20.16
C VAL A 338 22.09 -23.61 20.45
N CYS A 339 22.13 -24.26 21.61
CA CYS A 339 23.24 -25.13 22.02
C CYS A 339 22.95 -26.61 21.76
N ASP A 340 23.94 -27.45 22.07
CA ASP A 340 23.88 -28.91 22.01
C ASP A 340 23.53 -29.48 20.62
N LEU A 341 23.91 -28.72 19.58
CA LEU A 341 23.85 -29.19 18.21
C LEU A 341 24.95 -30.21 17.97
N LEU A 342 24.63 -31.25 17.20
CA LEU A 342 25.62 -32.22 16.76
C LEU A 342 26.62 -31.58 15.78
N PRO A 343 27.93 -31.84 15.91
CA PRO A 343 28.95 -31.32 15.02
C PRO A 343 28.89 -31.98 13.64
N ASP A 344 29.41 -31.27 12.62
CA ASP A 344 29.41 -31.70 11.22
C ASP A 344 28.01 -32.11 10.68
N ARG A 345 26.98 -31.39 11.13
CA ARG A 345 25.58 -31.59 10.73
C ARG A 345 24.95 -30.29 10.23
N SER A 346 24.01 -30.44 9.28
CA SER A 346 23.24 -29.33 8.73
C SER A 346 21.86 -29.23 9.40
N TYR A 347 21.58 -28.06 9.97
CA TYR A 347 20.32 -27.75 10.61
C TYR A 347 19.56 -26.70 9.81
N GLU A 348 18.25 -26.88 9.74
CA GLU A 348 17.32 -25.87 9.27
C GLU A 348 16.72 -25.14 10.47
N PHE A 349 16.85 -23.82 10.47
CA PHE A 349 16.28 -22.92 11.46
C PHE A 349 15.18 -22.10 10.79
N THR A 350 14.03 -22.00 11.42
CA THR A 350 12.88 -21.25 10.93
C THR A 350 12.41 -20.28 12.00
N VAL A 351 12.30 -18.99 11.66
CA VAL A 351 11.81 -17.94 12.57
C VAL A 351 10.49 -17.39 12.07
N ARG A 352 9.58 -17.15 13.02
CA ARG A 352 8.30 -16.48 12.80
C ARG A 352 7.89 -15.67 14.02
N ARG A 353 6.88 -14.82 13.89
CA ARG A 353 6.24 -14.21 15.07
C ARG A 353 5.42 -15.27 15.80
N ALA A 354 5.39 -15.19 17.13
CA ALA A 354 4.54 -16.07 17.92
C ALA A 354 3.05 -15.78 17.61
N GLU A 355 2.23 -16.84 17.56
CA GLU A 355 0.79 -16.71 17.39
C GLU A 355 0.20 -15.95 18.60
N THR A 356 -0.51 -14.87 18.33
CA THR A 356 -1.24 -14.10 19.34
C THR A 356 -2.73 -14.15 19.08
N TYR A 357 -3.53 -13.85 20.10
CA TYR A 357 -4.97 -13.83 19.98
C TYR A 357 -5.49 -12.78 18.97
N THR A 358 -4.67 -11.79 18.57
CA THR A 358 -4.99 -10.79 17.54
C THR A 358 -4.40 -11.08 16.16
N LEU A 359 -3.52 -12.07 16.00
CA LEU A 359 -2.92 -12.44 14.71
C LEU A 359 -3.97 -13.03 13.77
N VAL A 360 -4.12 -12.48 12.57
CA VAL A 360 -5.20 -12.81 11.63
C VAL A 360 -4.72 -13.56 10.41
N TYR A 361 -3.60 -13.12 9.86
CA TYR A 361 -3.02 -13.69 8.67
C TYR A 361 -1.53 -13.82 8.87
N GLU A 362 -1.06 -15.05 8.80
CA GLU A 362 0.34 -15.44 8.85
C GLU A 362 0.56 -16.51 7.78
N THR A 363 1.37 -16.17 6.79
CA THR A 363 1.87 -17.12 5.79
C THR A 363 3.40 -17.13 5.72
N TRP A 364 4.05 -16.17 6.37
CA TRP A 364 5.48 -16.01 6.30
C TRP A 364 6.19 -16.62 7.50
N HIS A 365 7.30 -17.27 7.18
CA HIS A 365 8.37 -17.62 8.08
C HIS A 365 9.65 -17.50 7.25
N ASP A 366 10.74 -17.07 7.88
CA ASP A 366 12.04 -17.11 7.21
C ASP A 366 12.81 -18.34 7.68
N THR A 367 13.57 -18.93 6.76
CA THR A 367 14.32 -20.16 7.00
C THR A 367 15.76 -20.00 6.55
N ILE A 368 16.69 -20.43 7.40
CA ILE A 368 18.13 -20.49 7.11
C ILE A 368 18.64 -21.90 7.38
N THR A 369 19.57 -22.37 6.55
CA THR A 369 20.30 -23.62 6.80
C THR A 369 21.72 -23.29 7.20
N LEU A 370 22.17 -23.82 8.33
CA LEU A 370 23.54 -23.67 8.80
C LEU A 370 24.15 -25.05 9.06
N THR A 371 25.43 -25.20 8.75
CA THR A 371 26.20 -26.43 9.00
C THR A 371 27.18 -26.18 10.12
N THR A 372 27.12 -26.98 11.18
CA THR A 372 28.05 -26.93 12.30
C THR A 372 29.44 -27.40 11.87
N VAL A 373 30.49 -26.80 12.43
CA VAL A 373 31.88 -27.06 12.01
C VAL A 373 32.38 -28.42 12.52
N SER A 374 33.04 -29.19 11.64
CA SER A 374 33.79 -30.39 12.01
C SER A 374 35.07 -29.98 12.76
N THR A 375 35.40 -30.69 13.84
CA THR A 375 36.42 -30.48 14.90
C THR A 375 37.82 -29.87 14.61
N ALA A 376 38.14 -29.35 13.43
CA ALA A 376 39.51 -29.02 13.06
C ALA A 376 40.03 -27.65 13.53
N GLU A 377 39.24 -26.57 13.67
CA GLU A 377 39.87 -25.22 13.84
C GLU A 377 39.27 -24.21 14.84
N ASP A 378 38.14 -24.43 15.51
CA ASP A 378 37.64 -23.46 16.51
C ASP A 378 37.29 -24.09 17.86
N SER A 379 38.03 -23.68 18.90
CA SER A 379 37.84 -24.06 20.30
C SER A 379 36.90 -23.10 21.05
N SER A 380 36.00 -22.40 20.35
CA SER A 380 35.00 -21.53 21.00
C SER A 380 33.88 -22.37 21.63
N THR A 381 34.13 -22.84 22.86
CA THR A 381 33.09 -23.33 23.76
C THR A 381 32.06 -22.23 23.99
N CYS A 382 30.77 -22.58 23.98
CA CYS A 382 29.69 -21.65 24.28
C CYS A 382 29.91 -21.06 25.69
N ASP A 383 30.27 -19.78 25.76
CA ASP A 383 30.59 -19.10 27.02
C ASP A 383 29.30 -18.84 27.82
N PRO A 384 29.14 -19.39 29.04
CA PRO A 384 27.91 -19.27 29.81
C PRO A 384 27.54 -17.81 30.18
N GLU A 385 28.49 -16.87 30.18
CA GLU A 385 28.20 -15.45 30.46
C GLU A 385 27.51 -14.73 29.30
N LEU A 386 27.72 -15.16 28.05
CA LEU A 386 27.01 -14.65 26.87
C LEU A 386 25.57 -15.23 26.78
N ALA A 387 25.36 -16.36 27.44
CA ALA A 387 24.15 -17.17 27.41
C ALA A 387 23.03 -16.63 28.33
N ASP A 388 23.39 -16.01 29.46
CA ASP A 388 22.43 -15.54 30.48
C ASP A 388 21.69 -14.25 30.06
N ARG A 389 22.22 -13.50 29.07
CA ARG A 389 21.60 -12.27 28.55
C ARG A 389 20.78 -12.46 27.27
N LYS A 390 20.81 -13.63 26.62
CA LYS A 390 20.33 -13.81 25.23
C LYS A 390 19.36 -14.99 24.99
N GLY A 391 18.82 -15.59 26.05
CA GLY A 391 17.83 -16.67 25.94
C GLY A 391 18.48 -17.98 25.49
N LEU A 392 18.94 -18.76 26.47
CA LEU A 392 19.60 -20.04 26.27
C LEU A 392 18.60 -21.20 26.20
N LEU A 393 18.91 -22.20 25.38
CA LEU A 393 18.42 -23.57 25.56
C LEU A 393 19.60 -24.49 25.86
N ILE A 394 19.53 -25.18 26.99
CA ILE A 394 20.40 -26.31 27.31
C ILE A 394 19.55 -27.56 27.22
N PHE A 395 19.96 -28.54 26.43
CA PHE A 395 19.41 -29.89 26.52
C PHE A 395 20.14 -30.61 27.65
N SER A 396 19.49 -30.75 28.80
CA SER A 396 19.89 -31.76 29.78
C SER A 396 19.34 -33.10 29.29
N THR A 397 20.27 -33.98 28.92
CA THR A 397 20.17 -35.41 28.55
C THR A 397 18.84 -36.13 28.77
#